data_AF-A0A2A5FWH2-F1
#
_entry.id   AF-A0A2A5FWH2-F1
#
_cell.length_a   1.000
_cell.length_b   1.000
_cell.length_c   1.000
_cell.angle_alpha   90.00
_cell.angle_beta   90.00
_cell.angle_gamma   90.00
#
_symmetry.space_group_name_H-M   'P 1'
#
loop_
_entity.id
_entity.type
_entity.pdbx_description
1 polymer ?
#
loop_
_entity_poly.entity_id
_entity_poly.type
_entity_poly.pdbx_seq_one_letter_code
_entity_poly.pdbx_strand_id
1 'polypeptide(L)'
;MKNLIVIASIVLLASCSTSSTIKKASESKSAFDDAVYEGEEYIVNNDISDEEAYRVFHQAATGFVSIQSIRGSAEKRAIDFCKRQGKEMLALRERTSSPPHILGNFPRIEIVFACIENKVTNEEVYNNDKYTQIERLKKLLDSGALTREEYQVEKKKLLSK
;
A
#
# COMPACT_ATOMS: atom_id res chain seq x y z
N MET A 1 10.73 4.46 -65.60
CA MET A 1 11.13 4.93 -64.26
C MET A 1 9.92 5.57 -63.59
N LYS A 2 9.28 4.91 -62.64
CA LYS A 2 8.26 5.55 -61.80
C LYS A 2 8.23 4.81 -60.46
N ASN A 3 9.09 5.27 -59.55
CA ASN A 3 9.14 4.77 -58.18
C ASN A 3 7.92 5.31 -57.44
N LEU A 4 6.97 4.42 -57.16
CA LEU A 4 5.79 4.73 -56.35
C LEU A 4 6.22 4.64 -54.88
N ILE A 5 6.57 5.78 -54.29
CA ILE A 5 6.88 5.89 -52.87
C ILE A 5 5.54 5.83 -52.11
N VAL A 6 5.23 4.68 -51.53
CA VAL A 6 4.11 4.50 -50.60
C VAL A 6 4.55 5.04 -49.24
N ILE A 7 4.08 6.24 -48.89
CA ILE A 7 4.29 6.83 -47.56
C ILE A 7 3.32 6.14 -46.61
N ALA A 8 3.81 5.15 -45.87
CA ALA A 8 3.08 4.54 -44.77
C ALA A 8 3.10 5.52 -43.58
N SER A 9 2.02 6.28 -43.39
CA SER A 9 1.81 7.11 -42.21
C SER A 9 1.58 6.22 -40.98
N ILE A 10 2.65 5.96 -40.23
CA ILE A 10 2.58 5.30 -38.91
C ILE A 10 1.91 6.29 -37.94
N VAL A 11 0.61 6.09 -37.71
CA VAL A 11 -0.12 6.76 -36.61
C VAL A 11 0.33 6.11 -35.31
N LEU A 12 1.31 6.73 -34.64
CA LEU A 12 1.71 6.35 -33.29
C LEU A 12 0.57 6.71 -32.33
N LEU A 13 -0.25 5.73 -31.95
CA LEU A 13 -1.23 5.88 -30.89
C LEU A 13 -0.48 6.16 -29.57
N ALA A 14 -0.40 7.42 -29.17
CA ALA A 14 0.19 7.83 -27.91
C ALA A 14 -0.64 7.25 -26.75
N SER A 15 -0.08 6.30 -26.03
CA SER A 15 -0.65 5.73 -24.82
C SER A 15 -0.06 6.46 -23.61
N CYS A 16 -0.84 7.33 -22.98
CA CYS A 16 -0.42 8.07 -21.79
C CYS A 16 -0.90 7.34 -20.53
N SER A 17 0.03 6.99 -19.64
CA SER A 17 -0.31 6.63 -18.25
C SER A 17 -0.87 7.85 -17.54
N THR A 18 -1.87 7.67 -16.68
CA THR A 18 -2.46 8.77 -15.90
C THR A 18 -2.36 8.48 -14.42
N SER A 19 -2.15 9.55 -13.64
CA SER A 19 -2.15 9.47 -12.18
C SER A 19 -2.70 10.78 -11.63
N SER A 20 -3.55 10.72 -10.59
CA SER A 20 -4.14 11.92 -10.00
C SER A 20 -3.23 12.54 -8.95
N THR A 21 -3.37 13.83 -8.67
CA THR A 21 -2.84 14.40 -7.42
C THR A 21 -3.59 13.83 -6.21
N ILE A 22 -2.91 13.65 -5.08
CA ILE A 22 -3.56 13.23 -3.83
C ILE A 22 -4.39 14.41 -3.30
N LYS A 23 -5.68 14.17 -3.05
CA LYS A 23 -6.64 15.15 -2.49
C LYS A 23 -7.48 14.48 -1.41
N LYS A 24 -8.22 15.25 -0.61
CA LYS A 24 -9.22 14.70 0.31
C LYS A 24 -10.25 13.90 -0.47
N ALA A 25 -10.69 12.78 0.11
CA ALA A 25 -11.63 11.88 -0.56
C ALA A 25 -13.00 12.55 -0.77
N SER A 26 -13.44 13.38 0.19
CA SER A 26 -14.64 14.22 0.09
C SER A 26 -14.55 15.33 -0.96
N GLU A 27 -13.34 15.77 -1.31
CA GLU A 27 -13.08 16.86 -2.28
C GLU A 27 -12.68 16.34 -3.67
N SER A 28 -12.74 15.03 -3.89
CA SER A 28 -12.34 14.40 -5.15
C SER A 28 -13.34 13.35 -5.62
N LYS A 29 -13.68 13.40 -6.91
CA LYS A 29 -14.50 12.41 -7.60
C LYS A 29 -13.67 11.17 -7.93
N SER A 30 -14.26 9.97 -7.82
CA SER A 30 -13.56 8.76 -8.23
C SER A 30 -13.34 8.75 -9.74
N ALA A 31 -12.20 8.21 -10.18
CA ALA A 31 -11.97 7.96 -11.60
C ALA A 31 -12.83 6.80 -12.16
N PHE A 32 -13.48 6.04 -11.28
CA PHE A 32 -14.42 4.99 -11.63
C PHE A 32 -15.88 5.45 -11.65
N ASP A 33 -16.18 6.65 -11.13
CA ASP A 33 -17.53 7.21 -11.18
C ASP A 33 -17.89 7.54 -12.63
N ASP A 34 -19.05 7.05 -13.09
CA ASP A 34 -19.54 7.18 -14.46
C ASP A 34 -18.62 6.57 -15.55
N ALA A 35 -17.67 5.72 -15.14
CA ALA A 35 -16.79 5.03 -16.08
C ALA A 35 -17.54 3.87 -16.76
N VAL A 36 -17.28 3.66 -18.05
CA VAL A 36 -17.79 2.49 -18.80
C VAL A 36 -17.43 1.16 -18.11
N TYR A 37 -16.27 1.13 -17.45
CA TYR A 37 -15.83 0.01 -16.63
C TYR A 37 -15.78 0.46 -15.16
N GLU A 38 -16.77 0.07 -14.39
CA GLU A 38 -16.92 0.49 -13.00
C GLU A 38 -15.88 -0.16 -12.07
N GLY A 39 -15.30 -1.30 -12.44
CA GLY A 39 -14.32 -2.00 -11.60
C GLY A 39 -14.93 -2.61 -10.34
N GLU A 40 -14.06 -3.21 -9.52
CA GLU A 40 -14.41 -3.90 -8.28
C GLU A 40 -13.85 -3.14 -7.07
N GLU A 41 -14.70 -2.92 -6.07
CA GLU A 41 -14.35 -2.27 -4.81
C GLU A 41 -14.09 -3.31 -3.71
N TYR A 42 -13.06 -3.05 -2.90
CA TYR A 42 -12.70 -3.80 -1.72
C TYR A 42 -12.57 -2.86 -0.53
N ILE A 43 -13.39 -3.09 0.50
CA ILE A 43 -13.37 -2.31 1.73
C ILE A 43 -12.43 -3.00 2.73
N VAL A 44 -11.39 -2.28 3.14
CA VAL A 44 -10.40 -2.72 4.14
C VAL A 44 -10.80 -2.25 5.54
N ASN A 45 -11.21 -0.97 5.64
CA ASN A 45 -11.66 -0.32 6.87
C ASN A 45 -12.61 0.83 6.52
N ASN A 46 -13.70 0.99 7.28
CA ASN A 46 -14.73 2.02 7.08
C ASN A 46 -14.96 2.90 8.33
N ASP A 47 -14.04 2.87 9.29
CA ASP A 47 -14.15 3.61 10.55
C ASP A 47 -13.77 5.10 10.40
N ILE A 48 -13.06 5.45 9.32
CA ILE A 48 -12.59 6.81 9.04
C ILE A 48 -13.40 7.39 7.88
N SER A 49 -13.93 8.60 8.08
CA SER A 49 -14.78 9.26 7.09
C SER A 49 -13.98 9.86 5.92
N ASP A 50 -14.68 10.19 4.83
CA ASP A 50 -14.07 10.74 3.60
C ASP A 50 -13.51 12.16 3.77
N GLU A 51 -13.99 12.90 4.78
CA GLU A 51 -13.45 14.21 5.17
C GLU A 51 -12.06 14.08 5.80
N GLU A 52 -11.78 12.96 6.43
CA GLU A 52 -10.50 12.67 7.06
C GLU A 52 -9.55 11.90 6.12
N ALA A 53 -10.11 11.16 5.16
CA ALA A 53 -9.38 10.36 4.19
C ALA A 53 -8.88 11.15 2.96
N TYR A 54 -7.94 10.53 2.25
CA TYR A 54 -7.36 11.00 0.99
C TYR A 54 -7.57 9.97 -0.10
N ARG A 55 -7.59 10.42 -1.37
CA ARG A 55 -7.75 9.58 -2.55
C ARG A 55 -6.52 9.67 -3.45
N VAL A 56 -6.06 8.53 -3.94
CA VAL A 56 -5.02 8.44 -4.98
C VAL A 56 -5.49 7.53 -6.11
N PHE A 57 -5.28 7.96 -7.36
CA PHE A 57 -5.59 7.18 -8.55
C PHE A 57 -4.33 6.95 -9.39
N HIS A 58 -4.22 5.76 -9.99
CA HIS A 58 -3.17 5.39 -10.92
C HIS A 58 -3.69 4.44 -12.01
N GLN A 59 -3.33 4.70 -13.26
CA GLN A 59 -3.68 3.87 -14.41
C GLN A 59 -2.47 3.62 -15.32
N ALA A 60 -2.34 2.38 -15.78
CA ALA A 60 -1.34 1.97 -16.75
C ALA A 60 -1.60 2.59 -18.13
N ALA A 61 -0.51 2.81 -18.90
CA ALA A 61 -0.60 3.23 -20.29
C ALA A 61 -1.12 2.12 -21.23
N THR A 62 -0.98 0.84 -20.84
CA THR A 62 -1.34 -0.32 -21.67
C THR A 62 -1.94 -1.46 -20.83
N GLY A 63 -2.58 -2.42 -21.51
CA GLY A 63 -3.16 -3.61 -20.90
C GLY A 63 -2.17 -4.68 -20.43
N PHE A 64 -0.87 -4.52 -20.70
CA PHE A 64 0.16 -5.52 -20.39
C PHE A 64 0.81 -5.33 -19.01
N VAL A 65 0.36 -4.33 -18.25
CA VAL A 65 0.81 -4.08 -16.88
C VAL A 65 -0.08 -4.85 -15.91
N SER A 66 0.48 -5.40 -14.82
CA SER A 66 -0.34 -6.05 -13.80
C SER A 66 -1.00 -5.03 -12.89
N ILE A 67 -2.23 -5.32 -12.43
CA ILE A 67 -2.90 -4.54 -11.37
C ILE A 67 -1.99 -4.42 -10.14
N GLN A 68 -1.18 -5.44 -9.85
CA GLN A 68 -0.33 -5.48 -8.67
C GLN A 68 0.83 -4.48 -8.76
N SER A 69 1.40 -4.29 -9.95
CA SER A 69 2.40 -3.25 -10.19
C SER A 69 1.80 -1.84 -10.05
N ILE A 70 0.57 -1.66 -10.54
CA ILE A 70 -0.16 -0.39 -10.42
C ILE A 70 -0.56 -0.11 -8.96
N ARG A 71 -1.00 -1.14 -8.22
CA ARG A 71 -1.26 -1.07 -6.78
C ARG A 71 -0.01 -0.62 -6.02
N GLY A 72 1.12 -1.31 -6.19
CA GLY A 72 2.36 -0.93 -5.51
C GLY A 72 2.80 0.51 -5.81
N SER A 73 2.54 1.00 -7.02
CA SER A 73 2.81 2.39 -7.39
C SER A 73 1.89 3.39 -6.68
N ALA A 74 0.60 3.07 -6.55
CA ALA A 74 -0.36 3.90 -5.82
C ALA A 74 -0.12 3.87 -4.30
N GLU A 75 0.12 2.69 -3.73
CA GLU A 75 0.47 2.50 -2.32
C GLU A 75 1.74 3.29 -1.96
N LYS A 76 2.81 3.17 -2.76
CA LYS A 76 4.04 3.94 -2.53
C LYS A 76 3.77 5.44 -2.42
N ARG A 77 2.91 5.98 -3.30
CA ARG A 77 2.55 7.41 -3.28
C ARG A 77 1.75 7.79 -2.03
N ALA A 78 0.82 6.93 -1.61
CA ALA A 78 0.04 7.14 -0.39
C ALA A 78 0.93 7.08 0.88
N ILE A 79 1.83 6.10 0.94
CA ILE A 79 2.82 5.94 2.01
C ILE A 79 3.74 7.17 2.07
N ASP A 80 4.33 7.58 0.94
CA ASP A 80 5.20 8.76 0.89
C ASP A 80 4.44 10.05 1.26
N PHE A 81 3.14 10.12 0.98
CA PHE A 81 2.28 11.24 1.40
C PHE A 81 2.06 11.29 2.91
N CYS A 82 1.77 10.16 3.56
CA CYS A 82 1.62 10.12 5.03
C CYS A 82 2.95 10.28 5.75
N LYS A 83 4.05 9.71 5.23
CA LYS A 83 5.40 9.85 5.81
C LYS A 83 5.86 11.30 5.91
N ARG A 84 5.54 12.13 4.90
CA ARG A 84 5.84 13.58 4.94
C ARG A 84 5.10 14.33 6.06
N GLN A 85 4.08 13.73 6.63
CA GLN A 85 3.31 14.25 7.77
C GLN A 85 3.73 13.58 9.09
N GLY A 86 4.76 12.72 9.09
CA GLY A 86 5.16 11.94 10.27
C GLY A 86 4.20 10.80 10.62
N LYS A 87 3.33 10.39 9.69
CA LYS A 87 2.24 9.44 9.92
C LYS A 87 2.41 8.17 9.09
N GLU A 88 1.64 7.14 9.44
CA GLU A 88 1.53 5.91 8.66
C GLU A 88 0.28 5.90 7.80
N MET A 89 0.35 5.20 6.67
CA MET A 89 -0.77 5.04 5.77
C MET A 89 -1.63 3.86 6.23
N LEU A 90 -2.94 4.11 6.36
CA LEU A 90 -3.96 3.08 6.57
C LEU A 90 -4.86 3.05 5.32
N ALA A 91 -4.89 1.93 4.61
CA ALA A 91 -5.83 1.71 3.52
C ALA A 91 -7.26 1.56 4.07
N LEU A 92 -8.21 2.29 3.48
CA LEU A 92 -9.63 2.22 3.85
C LEU A 92 -10.42 1.43 2.80
N ARG A 93 -10.23 1.76 1.53
CA ARG A 93 -10.84 1.05 0.40
C ARG A 93 -9.98 1.13 -0.84
N GLU A 94 -10.05 0.09 -1.66
CA GLU A 94 -9.45 0.02 -2.98
C GLU A 94 -10.53 -0.21 -4.02
N ARG A 95 -10.39 0.41 -5.19
CA ARG A 95 -11.19 0.09 -6.37
C ARG A 95 -10.27 -0.21 -7.53
N THR A 96 -10.44 -1.36 -8.18
CA THR A 96 -9.59 -1.83 -9.26
C THR A 96 -10.38 -2.12 -10.53
N SER A 97 -9.80 -1.89 -11.70
CA SER A 97 -10.43 -2.35 -12.95
C SER A 97 -10.45 -3.88 -13.02
N SER A 98 -11.58 -4.45 -13.44
CA SER A 98 -11.71 -5.89 -13.69
C SER A 98 -11.26 -6.25 -15.11
N PRO A 99 -10.68 -7.44 -15.34
CA PRO A 99 -10.40 -7.95 -16.69
C PRO A 99 -11.67 -8.10 -17.55
N PRO A 100 -11.55 -8.11 -18.89
CA PRO A 100 -10.31 -8.09 -19.67
C PRO A 100 -9.75 -6.68 -19.88
N HIS A 101 -8.42 -6.52 -19.78
CA HIS A 101 -7.72 -5.23 -19.93
C HIS A 101 -7.42 -4.85 -21.38
N ILE A 102 -8.45 -4.79 -22.19
CA ILE A 102 -8.39 -4.51 -23.63
C ILE A 102 -9.20 -3.26 -23.97
N LEU A 103 -9.00 -2.71 -25.18
CA LEU A 103 -9.83 -1.65 -25.75
C LEU A 103 -10.02 -0.42 -24.82
N GLY A 104 -8.97 -0.03 -24.09
CA GLY A 104 -9.00 1.13 -23.20
C GLY A 104 -9.40 0.83 -21.74
N ASN A 105 -9.77 -0.41 -21.40
CA ASN A 105 -9.91 -0.86 -20.01
C ASN A 105 -8.53 -1.17 -19.38
N PHE A 106 -7.61 -0.21 -19.44
CA PHE A 106 -6.25 -0.44 -18.93
C PHE A 106 -6.25 -0.60 -17.41
N PRO A 107 -5.34 -1.44 -16.87
CA PRO A 107 -5.18 -1.68 -15.44
C PRO A 107 -5.12 -0.36 -14.67
N ARG A 108 -6.06 -0.16 -13.74
CA ARG A 108 -6.13 1.03 -12.91
C ARG A 108 -6.59 0.70 -11.50
N ILE A 109 -6.14 1.53 -10.56
CA ILE A 109 -6.49 1.45 -9.15
C ILE A 109 -6.79 2.84 -8.61
N GLU A 110 -7.73 2.87 -7.67
CA GLU A 110 -7.94 3.96 -6.75
C GLU A 110 -7.81 3.44 -5.33
N ILE A 111 -7.09 4.16 -4.48
CA ILE A 111 -6.96 3.85 -3.06
C ILE A 111 -7.47 5.07 -2.29
N VAL A 112 -8.42 4.83 -1.39
CA VAL A 112 -8.78 5.80 -0.35
C VAL A 112 -8.12 5.37 0.94
N PHE A 113 -7.41 6.29 1.57
CA PHE A 113 -6.52 6.01 2.70
C PHE A 113 -6.53 7.15 3.71
N ALA A 114 -6.21 6.83 4.96
CA ALA A 114 -5.98 7.82 6.01
C ALA A 114 -4.49 7.88 6.37
N CYS A 115 -4.06 9.03 6.88
CA CYS A 115 -2.77 9.16 7.54
C CYS A 115 -3.00 9.14 9.05
N ILE A 116 -2.64 8.04 9.70
CA ILE A 116 -2.86 7.81 11.12
C ILE A 116 -1.55 7.98 11.90
N GLU A 117 -1.67 8.35 13.17
CA GLU A 117 -0.51 8.30 14.06
C GLU A 117 0.03 6.88 14.11
N ASN A 118 1.35 6.76 14.09
CA ASN A 118 2.03 5.49 14.34
C ASN A 118 1.76 5.10 15.80
N LYS A 119 0.68 4.37 16.05
CA LYS A 119 0.41 3.76 17.35
C LYS A 119 1.19 2.46 17.51
N VAL A 120 2.49 2.50 17.24
CA VAL A 120 3.39 1.63 17.95
C VAL A 120 3.34 2.12 19.41
N THR A 121 2.43 1.54 20.19
CA THR A 121 2.33 1.88 21.61
C THR A 121 3.67 1.51 22.24
N ASN A 122 4.20 2.38 23.11
CA ASN A 122 5.42 2.06 23.86
C ASN A 122 5.27 0.72 24.61
N GLU A 123 4.04 0.33 24.95
CA GLU A 123 3.71 -0.97 25.54
C GLU A 123 3.92 -2.15 24.58
N GLU A 124 3.53 -2.06 23.30
CA GLU A 124 3.76 -3.14 22.33
C GLU A 124 5.25 -3.30 21.97
N VAL A 125 6.00 -2.19 21.85
CA VAL A 125 7.47 -2.25 21.66
C VAL A 125 8.15 -2.83 22.89
N TYR A 126 7.76 -2.37 24.08
CA TYR A 126 8.30 -2.84 25.34
C TYR A 126 7.99 -4.31 25.59
N ASN A 127 6.76 -4.75 25.31
CA ASN A 127 6.37 -6.15 25.43
C ASN A 127 7.13 -7.02 24.42
N ASN A 128 7.26 -6.57 23.16
CA ASN A 128 8.02 -7.29 22.15
C ASN A 128 9.52 -7.42 22.53
N ASP A 129 10.13 -6.34 23.02
CA ASP A 129 11.50 -6.34 23.54
C ASP A 129 11.66 -7.28 24.75
N LYS A 130 10.73 -7.23 25.71
CA LYS A 130 10.69 -8.13 26.89
C LYS A 130 10.63 -9.60 26.49
N TYR A 131 9.72 -9.99 25.60
CA TYR A 131 9.61 -11.39 25.17
C TYR A 131 10.79 -11.84 24.30
N THR A 132 11.34 -10.94 23.47
CA THR A 132 12.57 -11.19 22.70
C THR A 132 13.76 -11.43 23.63
N GLN A 133 13.89 -10.67 24.72
CA GLN A 133 14.94 -10.87 25.73
C GLN A 133 14.78 -12.21 26.47
N ILE A 134 13.56 -12.62 26.81
CA ILE A 134 13.29 -13.94 27.41
C ILE A 134 13.67 -15.08 26.45
N GLU A 135 13.41 -14.94 25.15
CA GLU A 135 13.81 -15.93 24.15
C GLU A 135 15.33 -16.10 24.07
N ARG A 136 16.08 -14.98 24.09
CA ARG A 136 17.56 -15.01 24.14
C ARG A 136 18.08 -15.68 25.41
N LEU A 137 17.46 -15.37 26.56
CA LEU A 137 17.80 -15.99 27.83
C LEU A 137 17.57 -17.51 27.80
N LYS A 138 16.48 -17.95 27.15
CA LYS A 138 16.22 -19.39 26.95
C LYS A 138 17.27 -20.04 26.07
N LYS A 139 17.70 -19.39 24.98
CA LYS A 139 18.78 -19.90 24.12
C LYS A 139 20.09 -20.07 24.91
N LEU A 140 20.41 -19.17 25.82
CA LEU A 140 21.59 -19.27 26.68
C LEU A 140 21.50 -20.46 27.65
N LEU A 141 20.33 -20.70 28.26
CA LEU A 141 20.08 -21.90 29.07
C LEU A 141 20.23 -23.18 28.23
N ASP A 142 19.60 -23.22 27.05
CA ASP A 142 19.61 -24.39 26.17
C ASP A 142 21.04 -24.67 25.63
N SER A 143 21.87 -23.63 25.50
CA SER A 143 23.30 -23.76 25.12
C SER A 143 24.22 -24.17 26.28
N GLY A 144 23.71 -24.25 27.51
CA GLY A 144 24.49 -24.52 28.72
C GLY A 144 25.35 -23.33 29.20
N ALA A 145 25.20 -22.15 28.58
CA ALA A 145 25.89 -20.93 28.99
C ALA A 145 25.30 -20.31 30.27
N LEU A 146 24.09 -20.70 30.66
CA LEU A 146 23.43 -20.31 31.91
C LEU A 146 22.91 -21.55 32.65
N THR A 147 22.95 -21.48 33.97
CA THR A 147 22.27 -22.44 34.85
C THR A 147 20.76 -22.18 34.89
N ARG A 148 20.01 -23.18 35.35
CA ARG A 148 18.54 -23.07 35.45
C ARG A 148 18.13 -22.01 36.48
N GLU A 149 18.90 -21.87 37.53
CA GLU A 149 18.71 -20.90 38.61
C GLU A 149 18.91 -19.46 38.09
N GLU A 150 20.00 -19.20 37.35
CA GLU A 150 20.27 -17.90 36.72
C GLU A 150 19.18 -17.52 35.72
N TYR A 151 18.73 -18.47 34.91
CA TYR A 151 17.62 -18.25 33.97
C TYR A 151 16.34 -17.80 34.68
N GLN A 152 15.96 -18.43 35.81
CA GLN A 152 14.73 -18.06 36.51
C GLN A 152 14.82 -16.69 37.18
N VAL A 153 15.99 -16.35 37.74
CA VAL A 153 16.22 -15.04 38.35
C VAL A 153 16.11 -13.92 37.32
N GLU A 154 16.78 -14.06 36.17
CA GLU A 154 16.75 -13.05 35.12
C GLU A 154 15.38 -12.97 34.43
N LYS A 155 14.73 -14.11 34.18
CA LYS A 155 13.35 -14.15 33.67
C LYS A 155 12.39 -13.40 34.59
N LYS A 156 12.50 -13.60 35.91
CA LYS A 156 11.63 -12.92 36.89
C LYS A 156 11.83 -11.40 36.86
N LYS A 157 13.08 -10.92 36.78
CA LYS A 157 13.40 -9.50 36.66
C LYS A 157 12.80 -8.87 35.40
N LEU A 158 12.85 -9.60 34.27
CA LEU A 158 12.27 -9.15 33.01
C LEU A 158 10.74 -9.13 33.03
N LEU A 159 10.11 -10.07 33.74
CA LEU A 159 8.64 -10.14 33.87
C LEU A 159 8.06 -9.14 34.87
N SER A 160 8.85 -8.69 35.85
CA SER A 160 8.44 -7.66 36.83
C SER A 160 8.68 -6.23 36.35
N LYS A 161 9.30 -6.09 35.18
CA LYS A 161 9.59 -4.84 34.49
C LYS A 161 8.44 -4.51 33.55
#